data_AF-A0A397B6T7-F1
#
_entry.id   AF-A0A397B6T7-F1
#
_cell.length_a   1.000
_cell.length_b   1.000
_cell.length_c   1.000
_cell.angle_alpha   90.00
_cell.angle_beta   90.00
_cell.angle_gamma   90.00
#
_symmetry.space_group_name_H-M   'P 1'
#
loop_
_entity.id
_entity.type
_entity.pdbx_description
1 polymer ?
#
loop_
_entity_poly.entity_id
_entity_poly.type
_entity_poly.pdbx_seq_one_letter_code
_entity_poly.pdbx_strand_id
1 'polypeptide(L)'
;MHILTWNINGLRAILTKANQSVDEFLAACDADIICLQETKLTRSEMTEALACPTLFDAFFSFSRFKKGYSGVVTFVRSSAVQTLDADTTSCVFQEGRVVLTVHPQCLVVNAYCPTTAGNMERKMQFLDSLLLQLDRWRTSHPDKPLIFVGDFNVIHQSIDHSADHIPTEATTWLDALVAKAGDDSKQQYQLVDAFRHFHPDDHTAYTCWSQLTGGRETNYGVRLDYILLDKRLLSLAIDCWLWADKVGSDHCPVVLDIDTSNSTGAPTTAPACAKFFPEFAGTQQSLRGFLSRQPSSHIDVSSPQPPPARPPPALRQPSIASFFCTPKHPPTRKVDRPNDLAAQDDRIMLPLSSPGTLNASNSNAVLDRESITHLDEYQSVAASWKSLLPGKAPPPPLCSGHKLPCVLRTVLKHNDNWGRKFYLCCRPEGATGDPTGRCDFFQWVVPPSKKRKAVD
;
A
#
# COMPACT_ATOMS: atom_id res chain seq x y z
N MET A 1 -2.21 -12.55 -15.85
CA MET A 1 -1.28 -11.68 -15.10
C MET A 1 -1.99 -11.29 -13.83
N HIS A 2 -1.37 -11.55 -12.68
CA HIS A 2 -1.95 -11.26 -11.38
C HIS A 2 -1.37 -9.99 -10.79
N ILE A 3 -2.24 -9.04 -10.41
CA ILE A 3 -1.86 -7.77 -9.80
C ILE A 3 -2.46 -7.71 -8.40
N LEU A 4 -1.62 -7.49 -7.39
CA LEU A 4 -2.03 -7.36 -6.01
C LEU A 4 -1.68 -5.95 -5.50
N THR A 5 -2.62 -5.29 -4.84
CA THR A 5 -2.34 -4.06 -4.07
C THR A 5 -2.66 -4.24 -2.60
N TRP A 6 -1.79 -3.73 -1.71
CA TRP A 6 -1.98 -3.88 -0.26
C TRP A 6 -1.28 -2.79 0.55
N ASN A 7 -2.04 -2.03 1.34
CA ASN A 7 -1.46 -1.23 2.42
C ASN A 7 -1.00 -2.16 3.54
N ILE A 8 0.32 -2.30 3.70
CA ILE A 8 0.93 -3.28 4.61
C ILE A 8 1.24 -2.71 5.99
N ASN A 9 1.03 -1.41 6.20
CA ASN A 9 1.27 -0.75 7.49
C ASN A 9 2.68 -1.03 8.08
N GLY A 10 3.69 -1.06 7.22
CA GLY A 10 5.10 -1.22 7.55
C GLY A 10 5.69 -2.55 7.09
N LEU A 11 6.60 -2.50 6.11
CA LEU A 11 7.23 -3.70 5.52
C LEU A 11 8.05 -4.49 6.54
N ARG A 12 8.85 -3.81 7.35
CA ARG A 12 9.62 -4.50 8.41
C ARG A 12 8.72 -5.13 9.47
N ALA A 13 7.63 -4.45 9.81
CA ALA A 13 6.71 -4.91 10.85
C ALA A 13 5.99 -6.19 10.42
N ILE A 14 5.46 -6.24 9.19
CA ILE A 14 4.75 -7.41 8.68
C ILE A 14 5.69 -8.62 8.51
N LEU A 15 6.90 -8.41 7.99
CA LEU A 15 7.92 -9.46 7.85
C LEU A 15 8.34 -10.03 9.21
N THR A 16 8.60 -9.16 10.19
CA THR A 16 9.01 -9.57 11.54
C THR A 16 7.89 -10.33 12.25
N LYS A 17 6.65 -9.85 12.15
CA LYS A 17 5.48 -10.48 12.78
C LYS A 17 5.21 -11.88 12.22
N ALA A 18 5.41 -12.05 10.91
CA ALA A 18 5.26 -13.35 10.25
C ALA A 18 6.50 -14.24 10.36
N ASN A 19 7.63 -13.70 10.85
CA ASN A 19 8.94 -14.36 10.84
C ASN A 19 9.32 -14.86 9.43
N GLN A 20 9.19 -13.98 8.44
CA GLN A 20 9.42 -14.26 7.02
C GLN A 20 10.51 -13.36 6.44
N SER A 21 11.27 -13.90 5.50
CA SER A 21 12.06 -13.13 4.54
C SER A 21 11.16 -12.40 3.54
N VAL A 22 11.72 -11.42 2.82
CA VAL A 22 10.95 -10.73 1.77
C VAL A 22 10.58 -11.67 0.63
N ASP A 23 11.44 -12.63 0.26
CA ASP A 23 11.15 -13.61 -0.79
C ASP A 23 9.97 -14.51 -0.42
N GLU A 24 9.93 -15.02 0.81
CA GLU A 24 8.79 -15.83 1.30
C GLU A 24 7.50 -15.02 1.34
N PHE A 25 7.58 -13.75 1.76
CA PHE A 25 6.44 -12.85 1.77
C PHE A 25 5.89 -12.58 0.36
N LEU A 26 6.76 -12.26 -0.60
CA LEU A 26 6.37 -12.01 -1.99
C LEU A 26 5.84 -13.28 -2.66
N ALA A 27 6.43 -14.44 -2.39
CA ALA A 27 5.92 -15.72 -2.87
C ALA A 27 4.51 -16.00 -2.30
N ALA A 28 4.27 -15.70 -1.03
CA ALA A 28 2.96 -15.87 -0.40
C ALA A 28 1.90 -14.85 -0.84
N CYS A 29 2.29 -13.77 -1.52
CA CYS A 29 1.35 -12.85 -2.19
C CYS A 29 0.87 -13.40 -3.55
N ASP A 30 1.62 -14.34 -4.14
CA ASP A 30 1.28 -15.06 -5.37
C ASP A 30 0.78 -14.18 -6.52
N ALA A 31 1.52 -13.11 -6.82
CA ALA A 31 1.20 -12.20 -7.91
C ALA A 31 2.42 -11.93 -8.80
N ASP A 32 2.17 -11.39 -9.99
CA ASP A 32 3.19 -10.96 -10.94
C ASP A 32 3.62 -9.51 -10.67
N ILE A 33 2.67 -8.65 -10.30
CA ILE A 33 2.92 -7.28 -9.86
C ILE A 33 2.32 -7.10 -8.46
N ILE A 34 3.15 -6.70 -7.51
CA ILE A 34 2.74 -6.48 -6.11
C ILE A 34 2.99 -5.02 -5.74
N CYS A 35 1.93 -4.27 -5.53
CA CYS A 35 1.92 -2.86 -5.17
C CYS A 35 1.66 -2.70 -3.68
N LEU A 36 2.67 -2.30 -2.90
CA LEU A 36 2.53 -2.13 -1.46
C LEU A 36 2.55 -0.64 -1.08
N GLN A 37 1.68 -0.28 -0.15
CA GLN A 37 1.60 1.04 0.46
C GLN A 37 1.98 1.01 1.94
N GLU A 38 2.37 2.17 2.48
CA GLU A 38 2.93 2.30 3.83
C GLU A 38 4.09 1.35 4.10
N THR A 39 5.11 1.35 3.25
CA THR A 39 6.32 0.57 3.53
C THR A 39 7.01 1.02 4.82
N LYS A 40 6.84 2.30 5.18
CA LYS A 40 7.45 2.98 6.35
C LYS A 40 8.97 2.90 6.35
N LEU A 41 9.55 2.77 5.17
CA LEU A 41 10.99 2.73 4.97
C LEU A 41 11.51 4.07 4.45
N THR A 42 12.71 4.42 4.88
CA THR A 42 13.53 5.43 4.22
C THR A 42 14.68 4.77 3.48
N ARG A 43 15.29 5.49 2.54
CA ARG A 43 16.40 4.95 1.73
C ARG A 43 17.59 4.49 2.58
N SER A 44 17.90 5.18 3.67
CA SER A 44 18.99 4.81 4.58
C SER A 44 18.70 3.57 5.43
N GLU A 45 17.44 3.13 5.50
CA GLU A 45 17.03 1.90 6.17
C GLU A 45 16.95 0.71 5.21
N MET A 46 17.24 0.90 3.93
CA MET A 46 17.26 -0.19 2.96
C MET A 46 18.41 -1.15 3.25
N THR A 47 18.13 -2.42 3.00
CA THR A 47 19.14 -3.49 3.00
C THR A 47 19.12 -4.16 1.64
N GLU A 48 20.22 -4.79 1.26
CA GLU A 48 20.32 -5.50 -0.02
C GLU A 48 19.20 -6.55 -0.15
N ALA A 49 18.92 -7.30 0.93
CA ALA A 49 17.83 -8.27 0.94
C ALA A 49 16.45 -7.65 0.59
N LEU A 50 16.15 -6.45 1.09
CA LEU A 50 14.89 -5.75 0.78
C LEU A 50 14.87 -5.14 -0.62
N ALA A 51 16.04 -4.74 -1.14
CA ALA A 51 16.18 -4.09 -2.44
C ALA A 51 16.28 -5.07 -3.61
N CYS A 52 16.81 -6.27 -3.35
CA CYS A 52 17.17 -7.28 -4.34
C CYS A 52 16.51 -8.64 -4.03
N PRO A 53 15.17 -8.72 -3.93
CA PRO A 53 14.51 -10.03 -3.83
C PRO A 53 14.81 -10.89 -5.07
N THR A 54 14.90 -12.20 -4.88
CA THR A 54 15.49 -13.14 -5.86
C THR A 54 14.75 -13.17 -7.19
N LEU A 55 13.42 -13.09 -7.15
CA LEU A 55 12.55 -13.27 -8.32
C LEU A 55 11.88 -11.98 -8.79
N PHE A 56 12.13 -10.86 -8.11
CA PHE A 56 11.41 -9.61 -8.33
C PHE A 56 12.36 -8.43 -8.52
N ASP A 57 12.03 -7.57 -9.48
CA ASP A 57 12.54 -6.20 -9.50
C ASP A 57 11.68 -5.33 -8.59
N ALA A 58 12.30 -4.40 -7.85
CA ALA A 58 11.61 -3.57 -6.87
C ALA A 58 11.79 -2.07 -7.15
N PHE A 59 10.69 -1.32 -7.17
CA PHE A 59 10.65 0.10 -7.47
C PHE A 59 10.09 0.88 -6.28
N PHE A 60 10.95 1.54 -5.51
CA PHE A 60 10.59 2.21 -4.26
C PHE A 60 10.48 3.73 -4.45
N SER A 61 9.42 4.31 -3.86
CA SER A 61 9.39 5.75 -3.56
C SER A 61 9.39 5.94 -2.04
N PHE A 62 10.36 6.71 -1.55
CA PHE A 62 10.60 6.92 -0.13
C PHE A 62 10.14 8.31 0.32
N SER A 63 9.64 8.41 1.55
CA SER A 63 9.47 9.72 2.19
C SER A 63 10.85 10.35 2.44
N ARG A 64 11.01 11.63 2.11
CA ARG A 64 12.26 12.37 2.32
C ARG A 64 12.33 13.14 3.64
N PHE A 65 11.19 13.34 4.29
CA PHE A 65 11.10 14.25 5.44
C PHE A 65 10.88 13.55 6.77
N LYS A 66 10.29 12.34 6.78
CA LYS A 66 9.89 11.67 8.01
C LYS A 66 10.22 10.18 7.96
N LYS A 67 10.99 9.70 8.94
CA LYS A 67 11.25 8.28 9.15
C LYS A 67 9.98 7.55 9.59
N GLY A 68 9.83 6.28 9.19
CA GLY A 68 8.68 5.47 9.58
C GLY A 68 7.34 5.98 9.03
N TYR A 69 7.34 6.79 7.98
CA TYR A 69 6.16 7.45 7.43
C TYR A 69 6.02 7.17 5.93
N SER A 70 4.79 6.89 5.49
CA SER A 70 4.44 6.71 4.08
C SER A 70 5.35 5.64 3.42
N GLY A 71 5.69 5.85 2.15
CA GLY A 71 6.51 4.95 1.35
C GLY A 71 5.66 3.95 0.58
N VAL A 72 5.98 3.79 -0.70
CA VAL A 72 5.34 2.80 -1.58
C VAL A 72 6.41 2.01 -2.31
N VAL A 73 6.08 0.77 -2.68
CA VAL A 73 6.93 -0.07 -3.53
C VAL A 73 6.08 -0.87 -4.50
N THR A 74 6.55 -1.00 -5.73
CA THR A 74 6.02 -1.96 -6.69
C THR A 74 7.08 -3.04 -6.94
N PHE A 75 6.74 -4.29 -6.66
CA PHE A 75 7.53 -5.45 -7.04
C PHE A 75 6.99 -6.03 -8.33
N VAL A 76 7.87 -6.38 -9.27
CA VAL A 76 7.51 -6.97 -10.56
C VAL A 76 8.29 -8.27 -10.74
N ARG A 77 7.60 -9.38 -10.95
CA ARG A 77 8.19 -10.70 -11.17
C ARG A 77 8.94 -10.71 -12.49
N SER A 78 10.26 -10.72 -12.44
CA SER A 78 11.11 -10.51 -13.62
C SER A 78 10.96 -11.59 -14.69
N SER A 79 10.50 -12.79 -14.32
CA SER A 79 10.24 -13.90 -15.27
C SER A 79 8.89 -13.82 -15.97
N ALA A 80 7.93 -13.04 -15.45
CA ALA A 80 6.56 -12.99 -15.97
C ALA A 80 6.23 -11.67 -16.66
N VAL A 81 6.75 -10.54 -16.14
CA VAL A 81 6.39 -9.21 -16.61
C VAL A 81 7.62 -8.36 -16.88
N GLN A 82 7.72 -7.84 -18.10
CA GLN A 82 8.76 -6.88 -18.48
C GLN A 82 8.47 -5.49 -17.92
N THR A 83 9.49 -4.83 -17.40
CA THR A 83 9.41 -3.41 -17.01
C THR A 83 10.28 -2.60 -17.96
N LEU A 84 9.64 -1.77 -18.78
CA LEU A 84 10.30 -0.94 -19.79
C LEU A 84 10.91 0.32 -19.17
N ASP A 85 10.19 0.93 -18.24
CA ASP A 85 10.59 2.14 -17.52
C ASP A 85 9.87 2.21 -16.17
N ALA A 86 10.34 3.06 -15.27
CA ALA A 86 9.68 3.33 -14.00
C ALA A 86 10.00 4.74 -13.47
N ASP A 87 9.01 5.39 -12.88
CA ASP A 87 9.15 6.68 -12.20
C ASP A 87 8.90 6.52 -10.71
N THR A 88 9.96 6.70 -9.92
CA THR A 88 9.95 6.57 -8.46
C THR A 88 10.13 7.91 -7.75
N THR A 89 10.26 9.01 -8.49
CA THR A 89 10.71 10.30 -7.96
C THR A 89 9.73 11.45 -8.16
N SER A 90 8.79 11.35 -9.10
CA SER A 90 7.80 12.40 -9.39
C SER A 90 6.66 12.50 -8.37
N CYS A 91 6.80 11.90 -7.20
CA CYS A 91 5.84 12.09 -6.10
C CYS A 91 5.86 13.54 -5.63
N VAL A 92 4.70 14.19 -5.75
CA VAL A 92 4.46 15.53 -5.23
C VAL A 92 4.68 15.55 -3.72
N PHE A 93 5.19 16.65 -3.20
CA PHE A 93 5.55 16.83 -1.78
C PHE A 93 6.64 15.88 -1.26
N GLN A 94 7.27 15.07 -2.13
CA GLN A 94 8.39 14.17 -1.78
C GLN A 94 8.10 13.24 -0.58
N GLU A 95 6.83 12.83 -0.44
CA GLU A 95 6.37 11.98 0.66
C GLU A 95 6.44 10.48 0.35
N GLY A 96 6.94 10.09 -0.82
CA GLY A 96 7.09 8.69 -1.20
C GLY A 96 5.76 7.96 -1.39
N ARG A 97 4.79 8.63 -2.03
CA ARG A 97 3.40 8.17 -2.12
C ARG A 97 3.03 7.59 -3.47
N VAL A 98 3.89 7.64 -4.48
CA VAL A 98 3.55 7.21 -5.85
C VAL A 98 4.74 6.54 -6.53
N VAL A 99 4.48 5.44 -7.23
CA VAL A 99 5.39 4.78 -8.17
C VAL A 99 4.62 4.47 -9.45
N LEU A 100 5.21 4.80 -10.60
CA LEU A 100 4.77 4.29 -11.90
C LEU A 100 5.73 3.20 -12.36
N THR A 101 5.19 2.11 -12.89
CA THR A 101 5.91 1.14 -13.72
C THR A 101 5.27 1.04 -15.10
N VAL A 102 6.11 1.07 -16.14
CA VAL A 102 5.70 1.02 -17.54
C VAL A 102 5.96 -0.38 -18.08
N HIS A 103 4.91 -1.02 -18.57
CA HIS A 103 4.96 -2.38 -19.13
C HIS A 103 4.62 -2.37 -20.61
N PRO A 104 4.95 -3.42 -21.39
CA PRO A 104 4.56 -3.49 -22.81
C PRO A 104 3.07 -3.25 -23.03
N GLN A 105 2.22 -3.82 -22.18
CA GLN A 105 0.76 -3.83 -22.35
C GLN A 105 0.02 -2.74 -21.58
N CYS A 106 0.62 -2.14 -20.56
CA CYS A 106 -0.08 -1.19 -19.68
C CYS A 106 0.87 -0.29 -18.89
N LEU A 107 0.31 0.74 -18.26
CA LEU A 107 0.91 1.48 -17.15
C LEU A 107 0.33 0.95 -15.84
N VAL A 108 1.16 0.76 -14.82
CA VAL A 108 0.70 0.49 -13.46
C VAL A 108 1.15 1.62 -12.55
N VAL A 109 0.19 2.32 -11.93
CA VAL A 109 0.45 3.37 -10.95
C VAL A 109 0.03 2.87 -9.58
N ASN A 110 0.99 2.78 -8.67
CA ASN A 110 0.78 2.48 -7.26
C ASN A 110 0.77 3.78 -6.45
N ALA A 111 -0.34 4.09 -5.78
CA ALA A 111 -0.46 5.28 -4.94
C ALA A 111 -0.89 5.00 -3.49
N TYR A 112 -0.39 5.84 -2.59
CA TYR A 112 -0.82 5.95 -1.21
C TYR A 112 -1.28 7.38 -0.95
N CYS A 113 -2.57 7.65 -1.10
CA CYS A 113 -3.12 8.98 -0.88
C CYS A 113 -3.18 9.31 0.62
N PRO A 114 -2.98 10.57 1.01
CA PRO A 114 -3.08 10.96 2.41
C PRO A 114 -4.50 10.75 2.95
N THR A 115 -4.58 10.32 4.21
CA THR A 115 -5.81 10.41 4.99
C THR A 115 -6.21 11.87 5.20
N THR A 116 -7.50 12.11 5.47
CA THR A 116 -7.99 13.46 5.78
C THR A 116 -7.37 13.96 7.09
N ALA A 117 -7.33 13.14 8.16
CA ALA A 117 -6.80 13.48 9.48
C ALA A 117 -7.05 14.94 9.96
N GLY A 118 -8.24 15.50 9.66
CA GLY A 118 -8.62 16.87 9.99
C GLY A 118 -8.12 17.97 9.03
N ASN A 119 -7.46 17.63 7.93
CA ASN A 119 -6.96 18.54 6.91
C ASN A 119 -7.34 18.07 5.49
N MET A 120 -8.61 18.30 5.12
CA MET A 120 -9.11 17.97 3.77
C MET A 120 -8.41 18.78 2.68
N GLU A 121 -8.05 20.04 2.94
CA GLU A 121 -7.36 20.90 1.98
C GLU A 121 -6.03 20.28 1.52
N ARG A 122 -5.20 19.82 2.47
CA ARG A 122 -3.93 19.15 2.17
C ARG A 122 -4.13 17.88 1.34
N LYS A 123 -5.19 17.13 1.64
CA LYS A 123 -5.58 15.93 0.88
C LYS A 123 -5.95 16.29 -0.55
N MET A 124 -6.82 17.29 -0.76
CA MET A 124 -7.23 17.74 -2.09
C MET A 124 -6.04 18.26 -2.90
N GLN A 125 -5.14 19.04 -2.30
CA GLN A 125 -3.90 19.48 -2.97
C GLN A 125 -3.05 18.31 -3.48
N PHE A 126 -3.00 17.20 -2.72
CA PHE A 126 -2.33 15.98 -3.17
C PHE A 126 -3.08 15.32 -4.33
N LEU A 127 -4.39 15.16 -4.20
CA LEU A 127 -5.24 14.51 -5.20
C LEU A 127 -5.23 15.27 -6.54
N ASP A 128 -5.32 16.60 -6.52
CA ASP A 128 -5.25 17.44 -7.72
C ASP A 128 -3.89 17.34 -8.40
N SER A 129 -2.81 17.36 -7.61
CA SER A 129 -1.46 17.23 -8.17
C SER A 129 -1.20 15.81 -8.71
N LEU A 130 -1.83 14.79 -8.13
CA LEU A 130 -1.78 13.42 -8.62
C LEU A 130 -2.49 13.28 -9.97
N LEU A 131 -3.66 13.92 -10.16
CA LEU A 131 -4.35 13.94 -11.46
C LEU A 131 -3.48 14.55 -12.55
N LEU A 132 -2.85 15.69 -12.29
CA LEU A 132 -1.95 16.32 -13.25
C LEU A 132 -0.78 15.40 -13.63
N GLN A 133 -0.27 14.61 -12.68
CA GLN A 133 0.80 13.66 -12.95
C GLN A 133 0.30 12.44 -13.73
N LEU A 134 -0.89 11.93 -13.43
CA LEU A 134 -1.55 10.88 -14.22
C LEU A 134 -1.75 11.33 -15.68
N ASP A 135 -2.20 12.56 -15.91
CA ASP A 135 -2.36 13.12 -17.26
C ASP A 135 -1.04 13.16 -18.04
N ARG A 136 0.05 13.57 -17.38
CA ARG A 136 1.40 13.56 -17.99
C ARG A 136 1.80 12.16 -18.41
N TRP A 137 1.68 11.17 -17.51
CA TRP A 137 2.07 9.80 -17.82
C TRP A 137 1.23 9.17 -18.92
N ARG A 138 -0.09 9.41 -18.93
CA ARG A 138 -0.99 8.96 -20.00
C ARG A 138 -0.66 9.63 -21.33
N THR A 139 -0.34 10.93 -21.32
CA THR A 139 0.06 11.68 -22.53
C THR A 139 1.39 11.18 -23.09
N SER A 140 2.34 10.81 -22.23
CA SER A 140 3.62 10.22 -22.65
C SER A 140 3.51 8.78 -23.15
N HIS A 141 2.40 8.09 -22.85
CA HIS A 141 2.17 6.69 -23.24
C HIS A 141 0.72 6.47 -23.74
N PRO A 142 0.31 7.12 -24.84
CA PRO A 142 -1.10 7.12 -25.28
C PRO A 142 -1.63 5.72 -25.61
N ASP A 143 -0.75 4.84 -26.10
CA ASP A 143 -1.10 3.47 -26.49
C ASP A 143 -1.20 2.50 -25.30
N LYS A 144 -0.80 2.92 -24.10
CA LYS A 144 -0.78 2.06 -22.91
C LYS A 144 -1.99 2.35 -22.02
N PRO A 145 -2.91 1.40 -21.83
CA PRO A 145 -3.97 1.54 -20.83
C PRO A 145 -3.42 1.62 -19.40
N LEU A 146 -4.13 2.36 -18.55
CA LEU A 146 -3.76 2.59 -17.16
C LEU A 146 -4.42 1.58 -16.22
N ILE A 147 -3.63 1.03 -15.31
CA ILE A 147 -4.09 0.32 -14.11
C ILE A 147 -3.63 1.17 -12.91
N PHE A 148 -4.58 1.76 -12.19
CA PHE A 148 -4.31 2.66 -11.07
C PHE A 148 -4.75 2.02 -9.77
N VAL A 149 -3.79 1.73 -8.89
CA VAL A 149 -4.00 0.90 -7.70
C VAL A 149 -3.52 1.58 -6.44
N GLY A 150 -4.08 1.16 -5.31
CA GLY A 150 -3.55 1.49 -3.99
C GLY A 150 -4.60 1.91 -2.98
N ASP A 151 -4.12 2.43 -1.86
CA ASP A 151 -4.94 3.01 -0.80
C ASP A 151 -5.18 4.49 -1.12
N PHE A 152 -6.40 4.80 -1.56
CA PHE A 152 -6.79 6.17 -1.88
C PHE A 152 -7.26 6.94 -0.65
N ASN A 153 -7.49 6.27 0.48
CA ASN A 153 -8.09 6.86 1.66
C ASN A 153 -9.42 7.58 1.35
N VAL A 154 -10.15 7.14 0.32
CA VAL A 154 -11.44 7.69 -0.11
C VAL A 154 -12.47 6.57 -0.11
N ILE A 155 -13.65 6.86 0.43
CA ILE A 155 -14.83 5.99 0.30
C ILE A 155 -15.60 6.50 -0.93
N HIS A 156 -15.85 5.62 -1.91
CA HIS A 156 -16.52 6.00 -3.16
C HIS A 156 -18.04 6.05 -2.98
N GLN A 157 -18.65 4.99 -2.43
CA GLN A 157 -20.10 4.87 -2.30
C GLN A 157 -20.52 4.47 -0.89
N SER A 158 -21.79 4.67 -0.53
CA SER A 158 -22.30 4.29 0.80
C SER A 158 -22.15 2.79 1.09
N ILE A 159 -22.21 1.93 0.07
CA ILE A 159 -21.99 0.47 0.21
C ILE A 159 -20.55 0.13 0.63
N ASP A 160 -19.60 1.06 0.45
CA ASP A 160 -18.18 0.89 0.79
C ASP A 160 -17.87 1.25 2.26
N HIS A 161 -18.90 1.47 3.08
CA HIS A 161 -18.78 1.82 4.49
C HIS A 161 -19.78 1.01 5.34
N SER A 162 -19.34 0.50 6.49
CA SER A 162 -20.18 -0.30 7.40
C SER A 162 -21.22 0.50 8.20
N ALA A 163 -21.17 1.83 8.12
CA ALA A 163 -22.14 2.76 8.70
C ALA A 163 -22.53 3.84 7.68
N ASP A 164 -23.25 4.88 8.10
CA ASP A 164 -23.63 5.96 7.20
C ASP A 164 -22.39 6.70 6.67
N HIS A 165 -22.34 6.88 5.35
CA HIS A 165 -21.28 7.61 4.65
C HIS A 165 -21.84 8.91 4.08
N ILE A 166 -21.18 10.02 4.42
CA ILE A 166 -21.44 11.33 3.83
C ILE A 166 -20.33 11.61 2.81
N PRO A 167 -20.66 11.79 1.51
CA PRO A 167 -19.70 12.13 0.48
C PRO A 167 -18.92 13.41 0.80
N THR A 168 -17.67 13.46 0.36
CA THR A 168 -16.76 14.62 0.55
C THR A 168 -16.20 15.09 -0.79
N GLU A 169 -15.41 16.17 -0.80
CA GLU A 169 -14.71 16.63 -2.00
C GLU A 169 -13.79 15.54 -2.58
N ALA A 170 -13.21 14.69 -1.73
CA ALA A 170 -12.40 13.55 -2.17
C ALA A 170 -13.25 12.44 -2.83
N THR A 171 -14.52 12.29 -2.41
CA THR A 171 -15.48 11.41 -3.10
C THR A 171 -15.77 11.96 -4.49
N THR A 172 -16.01 13.27 -4.63
CA THR A 172 -16.19 13.93 -5.93
C THR A 172 -14.98 13.78 -6.85
N TRP A 173 -13.77 13.83 -6.29
CA TRP A 173 -12.54 13.55 -7.04
C TRP A 173 -12.51 12.12 -7.61
N LEU A 174 -12.90 11.12 -6.81
CA LEU A 174 -12.94 9.73 -7.26
C LEU A 174 -14.06 9.50 -8.30
N ASP A 175 -15.21 10.14 -8.12
CA ASP A 175 -16.32 10.15 -9.09
C ASP A 175 -15.89 10.67 -10.48
N ALA A 176 -14.94 11.60 -10.56
CA ALA A 176 -14.42 12.13 -11.81
C ALA A 176 -13.50 11.14 -12.55
N LEU A 177 -12.88 10.21 -11.82
CA LEU A 177 -12.04 9.15 -12.36
C LEU A 177 -12.85 7.93 -12.82
N VAL A 178 -13.82 7.52 -12.00
CA VAL A 178 -14.53 6.25 -12.15
C VAL A 178 -15.77 6.38 -13.04
N ALA A 179 -15.82 5.57 -14.08
CA ALA A 179 -16.87 5.49 -15.07
C ALA A 179 -18.21 5.13 -14.42
N LYS A 180 -19.25 5.95 -14.61
CA LYS A 180 -20.60 5.61 -14.15
C LYS A 180 -21.31 4.78 -15.21
N ALA A 181 -21.97 3.70 -14.79
CA ALA A 181 -22.74 2.85 -15.70
C ALA A 181 -23.81 3.69 -16.43
N GLY A 182 -23.70 3.78 -17.76
CA GLY A 182 -24.67 4.45 -18.62
C GLY A 182 -24.41 5.93 -18.97
N ASP A 183 -23.30 6.54 -18.51
CA ASP A 183 -22.91 7.90 -18.95
C ASP A 183 -21.42 7.98 -19.34
N ASP A 184 -21.11 7.44 -20.52
CA ASP A 184 -19.75 7.50 -21.11
C ASP A 184 -19.40 8.91 -21.65
N SER A 185 -20.38 9.82 -21.73
CA SER A 185 -20.26 11.05 -22.51
C SER A 185 -19.48 12.18 -21.81
N LYS A 186 -19.19 12.04 -20.51
CA LYS A 186 -18.68 13.14 -19.67
C LYS A 186 -17.42 12.84 -18.86
N GLN A 187 -16.82 11.66 -18.97
CA GLN A 187 -15.72 11.25 -18.08
C GLN A 187 -14.37 11.20 -18.80
N GLN A 188 -13.44 12.03 -18.36
CA GLN A 188 -12.11 12.23 -18.95
C GLN A 188 -11.24 10.97 -18.86
N TYR A 189 -11.31 10.22 -17.76
CA TYR A 189 -10.35 9.14 -17.47
C TYR A 189 -10.84 7.75 -17.88
N GLN A 190 -12.16 7.54 -17.97
CA GLN A 190 -12.82 6.26 -18.30
C GLN A 190 -12.24 5.06 -17.54
N LEU A 191 -11.92 5.23 -16.25
CA LEU A 191 -11.46 4.13 -15.40
C LEU A 191 -12.66 3.42 -14.80
N VAL A 192 -12.58 2.12 -14.60
CA VAL A 192 -13.64 1.31 -13.99
C VAL A 192 -13.12 0.81 -12.64
N ASP A 193 -13.91 0.93 -11.59
CA ASP A 193 -13.62 0.25 -10.33
C ASP A 193 -13.76 -1.26 -10.54
N ALA A 194 -12.62 -1.96 -10.67
CA ALA A 194 -12.59 -3.36 -11.08
C ALA A 194 -13.35 -4.25 -10.08
N PHE A 195 -13.25 -3.98 -8.77
CA PHE A 195 -13.97 -4.76 -7.77
C PHE A 195 -15.49 -4.61 -7.96
N ARG A 196 -15.99 -3.38 -8.10
CA ARG A 196 -17.43 -3.13 -8.29
C ARG A 196 -17.94 -3.56 -9.66
N HIS A 197 -17.07 -3.75 -10.64
CA HIS A 197 -17.45 -4.36 -11.92
C HIS A 197 -17.87 -5.83 -11.74
N PHE A 198 -17.11 -6.62 -10.99
CA PHE A 198 -17.39 -8.04 -10.75
C PHE A 198 -18.33 -8.29 -9.56
N HIS A 199 -18.32 -7.39 -8.57
CA HIS A 199 -19.08 -7.50 -7.32
C HIS A 199 -19.87 -6.21 -6.99
N PRO A 200 -20.82 -5.79 -7.86
CA PRO A 200 -21.52 -4.51 -7.70
C PRO A 200 -22.28 -4.42 -6.37
N ASP A 201 -22.93 -5.50 -5.96
CA ASP A 201 -23.87 -5.53 -4.83
C ASP A 201 -23.30 -6.16 -3.54
N ASP A 202 -21.99 -6.38 -3.45
CA ASP A 202 -21.38 -6.91 -2.21
C ASP A 202 -21.33 -5.83 -1.12
N HIS A 203 -22.24 -5.95 -0.14
CA HIS A 203 -22.36 -5.05 1.01
C HIS A 203 -21.36 -5.34 2.15
N THR A 204 -20.54 -6.37 2.02
CA THR A 204 -19.58 -6.81 3.05
C THR A 204 -18.13 -6.56 2.67
N ALA A 205 -17.92 -5.99 1.49
CA ALA A 205 -16.63 -5.79 0.86
C ALA A 205 -15.85 -4.59 1.40
N TYR A 206 -15.19 -4.78 2.54
CA TYR A 206 -14.30 -3.78 3.14
C TYR A 206 -12.83 -4.19 2.99
N THR A 207 -11.93 -3.21 2.98
CA THR A 207 -10.49 -3.45 2.86
C THR A 207 -9.70 -2.98 4.06
N CYS A 208 -10.27 -2.13 4.93
CA CYS A 208 -9.63 -1.57 6.11
C CYS A 208 -10.53 -1.69 7.35
N TRP A 209 -9.95 -2.12 8.47
CA TRP A 209 -10.64 -2.25 9.75
C TRP A 209 -9.81 -1.73 10.90
N SER A 210 -10.47 -1.02 11.83
CA SER A 210 -9.80 -0.53 13.04
C SER A 210 -9.34 -1.67 13.94
N GLN A 211 -8.02 -1.75 14.17
CA GLN A 211 -7.43 -2.70 15.12
C GLN A 211 -7.86 -2.41 16.57
N LEU A 212 -8.08 -1.13 16.92
CA LEU A 212 -8.49 -0.72 18.26
C LEU A 212 -9.88 -1.25 18.62
N THR A 213 -10.79 -1.30 17.64
CA THR A 213 -12.16 -1.80 17.82
C THR A 213 -12.32 -3.27 17.46
N GLY A 214 -11.32 -3.95 16.88
CA GLY A 214 -11.51 -5.32 16.38
C GLY A 214 -12.56 -5.32 15.26
N GLY A 215 -12.47 -4.32 14.38
CA GLY A 215 -13.42 -4.16 13.29
C GLY A 215 -13.42 -5.35 12.35
N ARG A 216 -12.26 -6.01 12.17
CA ARG A 216 -12.11 -7.14 11.25
C ARG A 216 -12.95 -8.34 11.66
N GLU A 217 -13.01 -8.67 12.96
CA GLU A 217 -13.78 -9.80 13.48
C GLU A 217 -15.30 -9.58 13.37
N THR A 218 -15.75 -8.33 13.31
CA THR A 218 -17.17 -7.95 13.21
C THR A 218 -17.55 -7.46 11.82
N ASN A 219 -16.58 -7.46 10.89
CA ASN A 219 -16.64 -6.80 9.60
C ASN A 219 -17.12 -5.33 9.65
N TYR A 220 -16.81 -4.61 10.75
CA TYR A 220 -17.04 -3.17 10.84
C TYR A 220 -15.86 -2.44 10.22
N GLY A 221 -15.93 -2.20 8.92
CA GLY A 221 -14.84 -1.67 8.10
C GLY A 221 -15.29 -0.66 7.06
N VAL A 222 -14.32 -0.32 6.21
CA VAL A 222 -14.46 0.60 5.08
C VAL A 222 -13.65 0.07 3.89
N ARG A 223 -14.05 0.38 2.66
CA ARG A 223 -13.26 0.10 1.45
C ARG A 223 -12.50 1.36 1.03
N LEU A 224 -11.17 1.27 1.08
CA LEU A 224 -10.25 2.37 0.77
C LEU A 224 -9.21 1.99 -0.29
N ASP A 225 -9.09 0.70 -0.57
CA ASP A 225 -8.10 0.13 -1.49
C ASP A 225 -8.80 -0.24 -2.79
N TYR A 226 -8.25 0.24 -3.91
CA TYR A 226 -8.88 0.14 -5.23
C TYR A 226 -7.91 -0.41 -6.27
N ILE A 227 -8.47 -1.07 -7.27
CA ILE A 227 -7.86 -1.27 -8.59
C ILE A 227 -8.79 -0.61 -9.60
N LEU A 228 -8.40 0.57 -10.09
CA LEU A 228 -9.10 1.29 -11.15
C LEU A 228 -8.49 0.91 -12.50
N LEU A 229 -9.32 0.45 -13.41
CA LEU A 229 -8.91 -0.16 -14.67
C LEU A 229 -9.36 0.70 -15.86
N ASP A 230 -8.45 1.10 -16.74
CA ASP A 230 -8.81 1.70 -18.03
C ASP A 230 -9.77 0.78 -18.78
N LYS A 231 -10.89 1.33 -19.26
CA LYS A 231 -11.98 0.56 -19.90
C LYS A 231 -11.48 -0.33 -21.05
N ARG A 232 -10.37 0.02 -21.71
CA ARG A 232 -9.73 -0.81 -22.75
C ARG A 232 -9.26 -2.19 -22.25
N LEU A 233 -9.01 -2.33 -20.95
CA LEU A 233 -8.58 -3.57 -20.32
C LEU A 233 -9.74 -4.40 -19.76
N LEU A 234 -10.96 -3.85 -19.71
CA LEU A 234 -12.09 -4.48 -19.03
C LEU A 234 -12.46 -5.83 -19.63
N SER A 235 -12.41 -5.97 -20.97
CA SER A 235 -12.66 -7.23 -21.66
C SER A 235 -11.60 -8.31 -21.44
N LEU A 236 -10.44 -7.93 -20.88
CA LEU A 236 -9.37 -8.85 -20.52
C LEU A 236 -9.41 -9.20 -19.03
N ALA A 237 -10.09 -8.40 -18.20
CA ALA A 237 -10.20 -8.66 -16.78
C ALA A 237 -11.01 -9.94 -16.56
N ILE A 238 -10.45 -10.86 -15.78
CA ILE A 238 -11.07 -12.15 -15.46
C ILE A 238 -11.90 -12.02 -14.19
N ASP A 239 -11.28 -11.49 -13.12
CA ASP A 239 -11.94 -11.24 -11.84
C ASP A 239 -11.15 -10.22 -11.00
N CYS A 240 -11.80 -9.60 -10.01
CA CYS A 240 -11.16 -8.71 -9.04
C CYS A 240 -11.78 -8.88 -7.66
N TRP A 241 -11.01 -9.42 -6.69
CA TRP A 241 -11.53 -9.80 -5.38
C TRP A 241 -10.73 -9.22 -4.21
N LEU A 242 -11.32 -9.24 -3.03
CA LEU A 242 -10.67 -8.88 -1.77
C LEU A 242 -10.13 -10.12 -1.09
N TRP A 243 -8.85 -10.14 -0.70
CA TRP A 243 -8.28 -11.23 0.07
C TRP A 243 -8.45 -10.98 1.59
N ALA A 244 -9.71 -10.88 2.02
CA ALA A 244 -10.10 -10.46 3.38
C ALA A 244 -9.55 -11.34 4.51
N ASP A 245 -9.19 -12.60 4.25
CA ASP A 245 -8.58 -13.51 5.23
C ASP A 245 -7.06 -13.33 5.38
N LYS A 246 -6.40 -12.58 4.48
CA LYS A 246 -4.95 -12.33 4.55
C LYS A 246 -4.64 -11.34 5.67
N VAL A 247 -4.25 -11.85 6.83
CA VAL A 247 -3.86 -11.05 8.00
C VAL A 247 -2.44 -10.49 7.87
N GLY A 248 -2.15 -9.46 8.65
CA GLY A 248 -0.80 -8.87 8.75
C GLY A 248 -0.87 -7.37 8.99
N SER A 249 -1.75 -6.71 8.22
CA SER A 249 -2.09 -5.29 8.28
C SER A 249 -3.53 -5.08 8.79
N ASP A 250 -3.87 -3.83 9.15
CA ASP A 250 -5.25 -3.35 9.28
C ASP A 250 -6.00 -3.30 7.94
N HIS A 251 -5.28 -3.40 6.83
CA HIS A 251 -5.86 -3.60 5.51
C HIS A 251 -5.76 -5.06 5.03
N CYS A 252 -6.59 -5.45 4.07
CA CYS A 252 -6.41 -6.66 3.27
C CYS A 252 -6.00 -6.33 1.82
N PRO A 253 -5.38 -7.27 1.10
CA PRO A 253 -5.08 -7.09 -0.31
C PRO A 253 -6.34 -7.01 -1.19
N VAL A 254 -6.23 -6.26 -2.29
CA VAL A 254 -7.13 -6.32 -3.45
C VAL A 254 -6.35 -6.95 -4.60
N VAL A 255 -6.96 -7.91 -5.29
CA VAL A 255 -6.30 -8.68 -6.34
C VAL A 255 -7.10 -8.61 -7.63
N LEU A 256 -6.42 -8.33 -8.74
CA LEU A 256 -6.96 -8.39 -10.10
C LEU A 256 -6.27 -9.53 -10.85
N ASP A 257 -7.07 -10.37 -11.49
CA ASP A 257 -6.61 -11.26 -12.53
C ASP A 257 -7.03 -10.73 -13.91
N ILE A 258 -6.08 -10.68 -14.83
CA ILE A 258 -6.27 -10.15 -16.18
C ILE A 258 -5.58 -11.05 -17.20
N ASP A 259 -6.32 -11.44 -18.24
CA ASP A 259 -5.80 -12.20 -19.37
C ASP A 259 -4.96 -11.30 -20.26
N THR A 260 -3.67 -11.30 -19.98
CA THR A 260 -2.69 -10.74 -20.88
C THR A 260 -1.94 -11.87 -21.55
N SER A 261 -2.24 -12.12 -22.82
CA SER A 261 -1.42 -12.99 -23.66
C SER A 261 0.06 -12.64 -23.46
N ASN A 262 0.87 -13.63 -23.06
CA ASN A 262 2.26 -13.41 -22.64
C ASN A 262 3.03 -12.61 -23.68
N SER A 263 3.39 -11.36 -23.37
CA SER A 263 4.32 -10.62 -24.21
C SER A 263 5.70 -11.27 -24.05
N THR A 264 6.04 -12.17 -24.97
CA THR A 264 7.30 -12.88 -25.03
C THR A 264 8.41 -11.90 -25.46
N GLY A 265 9.05 -11.27 -24.49
CA GLY A 265 10.30 -10.53 -24.68
C GLY A 265 11.29 -10.90 -23.60
N ALA A 266 12.56 -10.61 -23.84
CA ALA A 266 13.60 -10.84 -22.83
C ALA A 266 13.27 -10.03 -21.57
N PRO A 267 13.50 -10.58 -20.36
CA PRO A 267 13.36 -9.82 -19.13
C PRO A 267 14.13 -8.49 -19.21
N THR A 268 13.43 -7.39 -18.98
CA THR A 268 14.03 -6.06 -18.87
C THR A 268 13.92 -5.59 -17.43
N THR A 269 14.98 -4.93 -16.94
CA THR A 269 14.92 -4.20 -15.68
C THR A 269 15.15 -2.71 -15.92
N ALA A 270 14.19 -1.88 -15.53
CA ALA A 270 14.30 -0.45 -15.66
C ALA A 270 15.40 0.14 -14.74
N PRO A 271 16.09 1.22 -15.14
CA PRO A 271 17.19 1.83 -14.37
C PRO A 271 16.81 2.28 -12.95
N ALA A 272 15.52 2.56 -12.71
CA ALA A 272 15.03 2.95 -11.39
C ALA A 272 14.89 1.79 -10.39
N CYS A 273 15.20 0.55 -10.79
CA CYS A 273 15.12 -0.62 -9.92
C CYS A 273 16.09 -0.50 -8.73
N ALA A 274 15.63 -0.91 -7.55
CA ALA A 274 16.38 -0.80 -6.29
C ALA A 274 17.69 -1.59 -6.28
N LYS A 275 17.80 -2.66 -7.08
CA LYS A 275 19.06 -3.40 -7.23
C LYS A 275 20.20 -2.59 -7.83
N PHE A 276 19.88 -1.48 -8.50
CA PHE A 276 20.86 -0.55 -9.05
C PHE A 276 21.16 0.63 -8.12
N PHE A 277 20.65 0.62 -6.89
CA PHE A 277 21.05 1.63 -5.92
C PHE A 277 22.57 1.58 -5.68
N PRO A 278 23.27 2.73 -5.67
CA PRO A 278 24.73 2.76 -5.53
C PRO A 278 25.24 2.04 -4.28
N GLU A 279 24.46 2.08 -3.20
CA GLU A 279 24.73 1.37 -1.94
C GLU A 279 24.80 -0.17 -2.10
N PHE A 280 24.21 -0.74 -3.15
CA PHE A 280 24.19 -2.18 -3.43
C PHE A 280 24.98 -2.57 -4.69
N ALA A 281 25.64 -1.61 -5.36
CA ALA A 281 26.38 -1.86 -6.60
C ALA A 281 27.64 -2.72 -6.41
N GLY A 282 27.95 -3.14 -5.18
CA GLY A 282 29.23 -3.73 -4.80
C GLY A 282 30.36 -2.71 -4.93
N THR A 283 31.34 -2.73 -4.02
CA THR A 283 32.57 -1.96 -4.28
C THR A 283 33.26 -2.58 -5.48
N GLN A 284 33.34 -1.84 -6.59
CA GLN A 284 34.26 -2.15 -7.67
C GLN A 284 35.62 -2.47 -7.04
N GLN A 285 36.11 -3.71 -7.23
CA GLN A 285 37.45 -4.07 -6.76
C GLN A 285 38.41 -3.02 -7.31
N SER A 286 39.17 -2.38 -6.42
CA SER A 286 40.01 -1.24 -6.79
C SER A 286 40.83 -1.56 -8.05
N LEU A 287 40.95 -0.58 -8.95
CA LEU A 287 41.76 -0.65 -10.18
C LEU A 287 43.23 -1.09 -9.94
N ARG A 288 43.67 -1.25 -8.68
CA ARG A 288 44.96 -1.87 -8.33
C ARG A 288 45.16 -3.25 -8.97
N GLY A 289 44.09 -4.05 -9.14
CA GLY A 289 44.18 -5.33 -9.84
C GLY A 289 44.46 -5.19 -11.34
N PHE A 290 43.95 -4.12 -11.97
CA PHE A 290 44.13 -3.81 -13.39
C PHE A 290 45.45 -3.09 -13.70
N LEU A 291 46.03 -2.37 -12.73
CA LEU A 291 47.30 -1.65 -12.86
C LEU A 291 48.52 -2.45 -12.39
N SER A 292 48.32 -3.69 -11.97
CA SER A 292 49.43 -4.60 -11.66
C SER A 292 50.09 -5.05 -12.96
N ARG A 293 51.13 -4.32 -13.40
CA ARG A 293 52.04 -4.79 -14.44
C ARG A 293 52.56 -6.18 -14.06
N GLN A 294 52.23 -7.20 -14.84
CA GLN A 294 52.94 -8.47 -14.75
C GLN A 294 54.40 -8.25 -15.17
N PRO A 295 55.39 -8.78 -14.43
CA PRO A 295 56.75 -8.84 -14.91
C PRO A 295 56.80 -9.80 -16.09
N SER A 296 57.14 -9.27 -17.27
CA SER A 296 57.39 -10.05 -18.48
C SER A 296 58.55 -11.01 -18.24
N SER A 297 58.28 -12.31 -18.28
CA SER A 297 59.31 -13.35 -18.37
C SER A 297 60.03 -13.22 -19.72
N HIS A 298 61.36 -13.14 -19.65
CA HIS A 298 62.27 -13.15 -20.78
C HIS A 298 61.98 -14.32 -21.73
N ILE A 299 61.73 -14.02 -23.01
CA ILE A 299 61.98 -14.93 -24.12
C ILE A 299 63.06 -14.28 -24.97
N ASP A 300 64.17 -14.99 -25.06
CA ASP A 300 65.38 -14.64 -25.79
C ASP A 300 65.23 -15.13 -27.23
N VAL A 301 65.13 -14.22 -28.21
CA VAL A 301 65.36 -14.54 -29.63
C VAL A 301 66.07 -13.35 -30.29
N SER A 302 67.23 -13.69 -30.86
CA SER A 302 68.22 -12.84 -31.51
C SER A 302 67.84 -12.34 -32.92
N SER A 303 68.38 -11.15 -33.22
CA SER A 303 68.80 -10.58 -34.53
C SER A 303 67.89 -9.54 -35.24
N PRO A 304 68.48 -8.56 -35.96
CA PRO A 304 68.04 -7.16 -35.91
C PRO A 304 67.45 -6.62 -37.23
N GLN A 305 66.51 -5.68 -37.13
CA GLN A 305 66.15 -4.76 -38.22
C GLN A 305 65.96 -3.31 -37.71
N PRO A 306 66.22 -2.29 -38.56
CA PRO A 306 66.36 -0.91 -38.13
C PRO A 306 65.02 -0.19 -37.93
N PRO A 307 64.96 0.89 -37.12
CA PRO A 307 63.71 1.57 -36.81
C PRO A 307 63.26 2.51 -37.94
N PRO A 308 61.95 2.61 -38.24
CA PRO A 308 61.41 3.70 -39.04
C PRO A 308 61.24 4.99 -38.20
N ALA A 309 61.22 6.11 -38.92
CA ALA A 309 61.35 7.47 -38.42
C ALA A 309 60.20 7.97 -37.51
N ARG A 310 60.57 8.93 -36.65
CA ARG A 310 59.76 9.61 -35.63
C ARG A 310 58.63 10.47 -36.23
N PRO A 311 57.37 10.39 -35.75
CA PRO A 311 56.35 11.40 -36.03
C PRO A 311 56.52 12.66 -35.13
N PRO A 312 56.02 13.83 -35.55
CA PRO A 312 56.17 15.10 -34.83
C PRO A 312 55.26 15.17 -33.57
N PRO A 313 55.55 16.08 -32.62
CA PRO A 313 54.86 16.12 -31.34
C PRO A 313 53.43 16.69 -31.47
N ALA A 314 52.44 15.95 -30.98
CA ALA A 314 51.07 16.43 -30.84
C ALA A 314 50.80 16.95 -29.41
N LEU A 315 50.02 18.03 -29.39
CA LEU A 315 49.70 18.98 -28.33
C LEU A 315 49.40 18.41 -26.93
N ARG A 316 49.96 19.07 -25.91
CA ARG A 316 49.69 18.85 -24.48
C ARG A 316 48.20 19.10 -24.16
N GLN A 317 47.50 18.08 -23.65
CA GLN A 317 46.24 18.27 -22.94
C GLN A 317 46.52 18.72 -21.49
N PRO A 318 45.75 19.67 -20.92
CA PRO A 318 45.90 20.05 -19.53
C PRO A 318 45.33 18.99 -18.58
N SER A 319 46.02 18.76 -17.47
CA SER A 319 45.60 17.82 -16.42
C SER A 319 44.41 18.35 -15.62
N ILE A 320 43.58 17.43 -15.11
CA ILE A 320 42.37 17.66 -14.30
C ILE A 320 42.56 18.53 -13.04
N ALA A 321 43.81 18.80 -12.64
CA ALA A 321 44.17 19.63 -11.50
C ALA A 321 43.85 21.14 -11.67
N SER A 322 43.48 21.60 -12.88
CA SER A 322 43.11 23.02 -13.10
C SER A 322 41.68 23.39 -12.68
N PHE A 323 40.87 22.44 -12.19
CA PHE A 323 39.50 22.69 -11.75
C PHE A 323 39.33 22.96 -10.25
N PHE A 324 40.41 22.86 -9.46
CA PHE A 324 40.36 23.04 -8.00
C PHE A 324 41.28 24.17 -7.53
N CYS A 325 40.98 25.42 -7.92
CA CYS A 325 41.56 26.61 -7.29
C CYS A 325 40.47 27.63 -6.98
N THR A 326 40.17 27.81 -5.69
CA THR A 326 39.28 28.85 -5.14
C THR A 326 40.00 30.19 -4.98
N PRO A 327 39.39 31.34 -5.32
CA PRO A 327 39.91 32.66 -4.94
C PRO A 327 39.38 33.15 -3.57
N LYS A 328 40.23 33.84 -2.82
CA LYS A 328 39.94 34.54 -1.54
C LYS A 328 39.39 35.97 -1.78
N HIS A 329 38.52 36.42 -0.86
CA HIS A 329 37.85 37.76 -0.65
C HIS A 329 38.81 38.99 -0.50
N PRO A 330 38.40 40.29 -0.21
CA PRO A 330 37.12 40.92 0.28
C PRO A 330 36.83 42.36 -0.34
N PRO A 331 36.09 43.37 0.24
CA PRO A 331 35.27 43.45 1.50
C PRO A 331 33.88 44.17 1.48
N THR A 332 33.06 43.77 2.49
CA THR A 332 32.06 44.47 3.35
C THR A 332 31.03 45.50 2.85
N ARG A 333 29.75 45.26 3.20
CA ARG A 333 28.85 46.26 3.85
C ARG A 333 27.69 45.59 4.61
N LYS A 334 27.40 46.12 5.82
CA LYS A 334 26.36 45.71 6.79
C LYS A 334 24.96 46.20 6.37
N VAL A 335 23.90 45.43 6.62
CA VAL A 335 22.57 45.90 7.10
C VAL A 335 21.90 44.78 7.91
N ASP A 336 21.16 45.19 8.94
CA ASP A 336 20.67 44.50 10.13
C ASP A 336 19.55 43.45 9.94
N ARG A 337 19.47 42.52 10.88
CA ARG A 337 18.28 41.69 11.21
C ARG A 337 17.67 42.19 12.53
N PRO A 338 16.41 41.85 12.78
CA PRO A 338 16.07 41.28 14.08
C PRO A 338 15.39 39.91 13.99
N ASN A 339 15.44 39.28 15.16
CA ASN A 339 15.31 37.88 15.54
C ASN A 339 13.90 37.29 15.53
N ASP A 340 13.91 35.94 15.55
CA ASP A 340 13.09 34.99 16.30
C ASP A 340 11.57 35.19 16.37
N LEU A 341 10.84 34.09 16.15
CA LEU A 341 9.89 33.61 17.14
C LEU A 341 9.62 32.11 16.97
N ALA A 342 9.56 31.46 18.12
CA ALA A 342 9.52 30.04 18.35
C ALA A 342 8.12 29.44 18.17
N ALA A 343 8.12 28.11 18.15
CA ALA A 343 6.96 27.25 18.30
C ALA A 343 6.06 27.68 19.47
N GLN A 344 4.74 27.66 19.25
CA GLN A 344 3.76 27.56 20.31
C GLN A 344 2.62 26.60 19.94
N ASP A 345 2.43 25.72 20.91
CA ASP A 345 1.32 24.83 21.22
C ASP A 345 0.03 25.64 21.35
N ASP A 346 -1.11 25.17 20.81
CA ASP A 346 -2.41 25.75 21.15
C ASP A 346 -3.49 24.67 21.31
N ARG A 347 -3.87 24.48 22.58
CA ARG A 347 -5.11 23.90 23.05
C ARG A 347 -6.17 25.01 23.11
N ILE A 348 -7.24 24.94 22.33
CA ILE A 348 -8.48 25.74 22.53
C ILE A 348 -9.68 24.88 22.06
N MET A 349 -10.48 24.29 22.95
CA MET A 349 -11.76 24.80 23.51
C MET A 349 -12.80 25.21 22.44
N LEU A 350 -13.78 24.36 22.20
CA LEU A 350 -14.97 24.62 21.37
C LEU A 350 -16.12 25.16 22.23
N PRO A 351 -16.87 26.20 21.80
CA PRO A 351 -18.14 26.55 22.41
C PRO A 351 -19.33 25.81 21.76
N LEU A 352 -20.28 25.45 22.63
CA LEU A 352 -21.58 24.85 22.34
C LEU A 352 -22.49 25.78 21.52
N SER A 353 -23.24 25.18 20.60
CA SER A 353 -24.56 25.67 20.14
C SER A 353 -25.46 24.49 19.75
N SER A 354 -26.58 24.32 20.46
CA SER A 354 -27.69 23.38 20.17
C SER A 354 -28.88 24.15 19.53
N PRO A 355 -30.07 23.56 19.31
CA PRO A 355 -30.41 22.58 18.26
C PRO A 355 -31.63 23.02 17.40
N GLY A 356 -31.78 22.43 16.21
CA GLY A 356 -32.99 22.55 15.39
C GLY A 356 -33.67 21.18 15.21
N THR A 357 -34.94 21.11 15.61
CA THR A 357 -35.76 19.89 15.77
C THR A 357 -36.70 19.66 14.58
N LEU A 358 -37.17 18.40 14.44
CA LEU A 358 -38.38 17.89 13.72
C LEU A 358 -38.15 17.53 12.23
N ASN A 359 -38.62 16.40 11.66
CA ASN A 359 -39.69 15.48 12.05
C ASN A 359 -39.48 14.07 11.45
N ALA A 360 -40.01 13.07 12.15
CA ALA A 360 -40.12 11.68 11.72
C ALA A 360 -41.44 11.40 10.97
N SER A 361 -41.44 10.43 10.06
CA SER A 361 -42.63 9.66 9.71
C SER A 361 -42.27 8.22 9.30
N ASN A 362 -42.84 7.29 10.06
CA ASN A 362 -42.80 5.83 9.92
C ASN A 362 -43.51 5.33 8.66
N SER A 363 -43.06 4.19 8.14
CA SER A 363 -43.97 3.08 7.79
C SER A 363 -43.23 1.73 7.82
N ASN A 364 -43.91 0.71 8.37
CA ASN A 364 -43.46 -0.67 8.64
C ASN A 364 -44.00 -1.65 7.59
N ALA A 365 -43.22 -2.69 7.24
CA ALA A 365 -43.58 -4.12 6.99
C ALA A 365 -42.33 -4.86 6.40
N VAL A 366 -41.64 -5.88 6.95
CA VAL A 366 -41.99 -7.25 7.42
C VAL A 366 -42.56 -8.08 6.24
N LEU A 367 -42.04 -9.21 5.71
CA LEU A 367 -40.97 -10.21 5.95
C LEU A 367 -40.75 -10.97 4.61
N ASP A 368 -39.55 -11.50 4.33
CA ASP A 368 -39.29 -12.95 4.30
C ASP A 368 -37.84 -13.28 3.90
N ARG A 369 -37.30 -14.32 4.55
CA ARG A 369 -35.88 -14.65 4.65
C ARG A 369 -35.72 -16.11 4.26
N GLU A 370 -34.94 -16.41 3.23
CA GLU A 370 -34.41 -17.76 3.01
C GLU A 370 -32.88 -17.75 3.01
N SER A 371 -32.34 -18.69 3.77
CA SER A 371 -30.96 -18.77 4.24
C SER A 371 -30.08 -19.72 3.43
N ILE A 372 -28.77 -19.51 3.53
CA ILE A 372 -27.61 -20.09 2.80
C ILE A 372 -27.44 -21.64 2.90
N THR A 373 -28.48 -22.41 3.26
CA THR A 373 -28.34 -23.84 3.58
C THR A 373 -28.47 -24.83 2.40
N HIS A 374 -28.68 -24.37 1.16
CA HIS A 374 -29.13 -25.23 0.06
C HIS A 374 -28.17 -25.41 -1.13
N LEU A 375 -26.86 -25.39 -0.92
CA LEU A 375 -25.89 -25.82 -1.93
C LEU A 375 -25.07 -27.02 -1.43
N ASP A 376 -25.30 -28.19 -2.03
CA ASP A 376 -24.77 -29.50 -1.60
C ASP A 376 -23.23 -29.61 -1.68
N GLU A 377 -22.57 -28.75 -2.46
CA GLU A 377 -21.12 -28.72 -2.59
C GLU A 377 -20.42 -28.20 -1.31
N TYR A 378 -21.11 -27.39 -0.50
CA TYR A 378 -20.59 -26.86 0.77
C TYR A 378 -20.67 -27.87 1.93
N GLN A 379 -21.55 -28.87 1.84
CA GLN A 379 -21.72 -29.88 2.90
C GLN A 379 -20.55 -30.86 2.97
N SER A 380 -19.87 -31.16 1.86
CA SER A 380 -18.77 -32.15 1.84
C SER A 380 -17.46 -31.59 2.40
N VAL A 381 -17.14 -30.32 2.11
CA VAL A 381 -15.96 -29.64 2.67
C VAL A 381 -16.15 -29.38 4.17
N ALA A 382 -17.36 -28.97 4.58
CA ALA A 382 -17.71 -28.78 5.99
C ALA A 382 -17.72 -30.10 6.80
N ALA A 383 -18.08 -31.23 6.19
CA ALA A 383 -18.00 -32.55 6.82
C ALA A 383 -16.54 -32.98 7.05
N SER A 384 -15.64 -32.64 6.13
CA SER A 384 -14.20 -32.92 6.23
C SER A 384 -13.56 -32.17 7.41
N TRP A 385 -13.92 -30.89 7.61
CA TRP A 385 -13.44 -30.07 8.74
C TRP A 385 -14.07 -30.43 10.10
N LYS A 386 -15.29 -30.99 10.13
CA LYS A 386 -15.93 -31.50 11.36
C LYS A 386 -15.22 -32.71 11.97
N SER A 387 -14.43 -33.44 11.17
CA SER A 387 -13.71 -34.63 11.64
C SER A 387 -12.39 -34.30 12.37
N LEU A 388 -11.86 -33.09 12.22
CA LEU A 388 -10.48 -32.78 12.59
C LEU A 388 -10.32 -31.92 13.87
N LEU A 389 -11.38 -31.30 14.42
CA LEU A 389 -11.29 -30.54 15.68
C LEU A 389 -12.61 -30.63 16.47
N PRO A 390 -12.62 -31.05 17.75
CA PRO A 390 -13.84 -31.08 18.54
C PRO A 390 -14.27 -29.65 18.92
N GLY A 391 -15.27 -29.13 18.21
CA GLY A 391 -16.11 -28.01 18.61
C GLY A 391 -15.75 -26.66 17.97
N LYS A 392 -16.69 -26.10 17.20
CA LYS A 392 -16.70 -24.66 16.87
C LYS A 392 -16.76 -23.88 18.19
N ALA A 393 -15.94 -22.84 18.33
CA ALA A 393 -16.10 -21.87 19.41
C ALA A 393 -17.53 -21.28 19.33
N PRO A 394 -18.23 -21.12 20.46
CA PRO A 394 -19.58 -20.55 20.45
C PRO A 394 -19.54 -19.14 19.86
N PRO A 395 -20.59 -18.72 19.14
CA PRO A 395 -20.68 -17.36 18.61
C PRO A 395 -20.61 -16.34 19.76
N PRO A 396 -20.01 -15.16 19.52
CA PRO A 396 -19.93 -14.12 20.55
C PRO A 396 -21.34 -13.68 20.98
N PRO A 397 -21.53 -13.30 22.26
CA PRO A 397 -22.81 -12.78 22.72
C PRO A 397 -23.18 -11.48 21.99
N LEU A 398 -24.47 -11.17 21.94
CA LEU A 398 -24.96 -9.90 21.40
C LEU A 398 -24.96 -8.83 22.49
N CYS A 399 -24.57 -7.60 22.15
CA CYS A 399 -24.61 -6.50 23.10
C CYS A 399 -26.06 -6.13 23.48
N SER A 400 -26.26 -5.66 24.71
CA SER A 400 -27.59 -5.35 25.24
C SER A 400 -28.27 -4.18 24.52
N GLY A 401 -27.49 -3.16 24.13
CA GLY A 401 -28.00 -1.94 23.46
C GLY A 401 -28.32 -2.13 21.99
N HIS A 402 -27.37 -2.59 21.17
CA HIS A 402 -27.51 -2.61 19.71
C HIS A 402 -27.88 -3.97 19.12
N LYS A 403 -27.90 -5.03 19.93
CA LYS A 403 -28.09 -6.42 19.48
C LYS A 403 -27.09 -6.88 18.41
N LEU A 404 -25.92 -6.25 18.37
CA LEU A 404 -24.80 -6.61 17.48
C LEU A 404 -23.83 -7.58 18.18
N PRO A 405 -23.15 -8.47 17.44
CA PRO A 405 -22.08 -9.33 17.96
C PRO A 405 -21.01 -8.55 18.73
N CYS A 406 -20.66 -9.02 19.92
CA CYS A 406 -19.65 -8.39 20.75
C CYS A 406 -18.23 -8.72 20.31
N VAL A 407 -17.32 -7.79 20.59
CA VAL A 407 -15.88 -7.96 20.36
C VAL A 407 -15.22 -8.56 21.59
N LEU A 408 -14.35 -9.53 21.37
CA LEU A 408 -13.52 -10.15 22.41
C LEU A 408 -12.26 -9.31 22.67
N ARG A 409 -12.00 -8.99 23.93
CA ARG A 409 -10.79 -8.29 24.40
C ARG A 409 -10.06 -9.09 25.46
N THR A 410 -8.79 -8.76 25.63
CA THR A 410 -7.93 -9.29 26.69
C THR A 410 -7.45 -8.12 27.55
N VAL A 411 -7.45 -8.30 28.87
CA VAL A 411 -6.90 -7.30 29.79
C VAL A 411 -5.38 -7.28 29.64
N LEU A 412 -4.84 -6.15 29.16
CA LEU A 412 -3.39 -5.92 29.04
C LEU A 412 -2.81 -5.17 30.23
N LYS A 413 -3.66 -4.55 31.08
CA LYS A 413 -3.23 -3.89 32.31
C LYS A 413 -2.73 -4.94 33.31
N HIS A 414 -1.52 -4.74 33.83
CA HIS A 414 -0.90 -5.66 34.77
C HIS A 414 -1.57 -5.55 36.16
N ASN A 415 -2.57 -6.40 36.39
CA ASN A 415 -3.31 -6.54 37.64
C ASN A 415 -3.85 -7.97 37.75
N ASP A 416 -4.68 -8.26 38.76
CA ASP A 416 -5.27 -9.59 38.99
C ASP A 416 -6.11 -10.11 37.81
N ASN A 417 -6.50 -9.24 36.89
CA ASN A 417 -7.25 -9.59 35.69
C ASN A 417 -6.38 -9.71 34.44
N TRP A 418 -5.07 -9.50 34.53
CA TRP A 418 -4.15 -9.57 33.40
C TRP A 418 -4.31 -10.89 32.63
N GLY A 419 -4.44 -10.80 31.31
CA GLY A 419 -4.65 -11.96 30.42
C GLY A 419 -6.08 -12.51 30.40
N ARG A 420 -7.00 -12.06 31.28
CA ARG A 420 -8.41 -12.47 31.22
C ARG A 420 -9.09 -11.87 29.99
N LYS A 421 -10.01 -12.63 29.40
CA LYS A 421 -10.79 -12.22 28.23
C LYS A 421 -12.20 -11.78 28.58
N PHE A 422 -12.74 -10.80 27.87
CA PHE A 422 -14.10 -10.26 28.07
C PHE A 422 -14.70 -9.76 26.75
N TYR A 423 -16.02 -9.71 26.68
CA TYR A 423 -16.81 -9.20 25.57
C TYR A 423 -17.27 -7.77 25.84
N LEU A 424 -17.26 -6.94 24.79
CA LEU A 424 -17.76 -5.57 24.79
C LEU A 424 -18.52 -5.25 23.50
N CYS A 425 -19.33 -4.19 23.51
CA CYS A 425 -20.03 -3.73 22.31
C CYS A 425 -19.06 -3.27 21.21
N CYS A 426 -19.29 -3.71 19.97
CA CYS A 426 -18.41 -3.46 18.81
C CYS A 426 -18.34 -1.99 18.36
N ARG A 427 -19.31 -1.15 18.74
CA ARG A 427 -19.33 0.26 18.36
C ARG A 427 -18.19 1.06 19.02
N PRO A 428 -17.71 2.14 18.37
CA PRO A 428 -16.70 3.04 18.94
C PRO A 428 -17.24 3.78 20.17
N GLU A 429 -16.35 4.25 21.04
CA GLU A 429 -16.74 5.08 22.17
C GLU A 429 -17.30 6.41 21.66
N GLY A 430 -18.55 6.71 22.01
CA GLY A 430 -19.23 7.95 21.64
C GLY A 430 -19.26 8.94 22.81
N ALA A 431 -19.71 10.17 22.55
CA ALA A 431 -19.98 11.13 23.62
C ALA A 431 -21.09 10.59 24.56
N THR A 432 -21.11 11.06 25.81
CA THR A 432 -22.15 10.66 26.77
C THR A 432 -23.55 10.91 26.22
N GLY A 433 -24.33 9.85 26.01
CA GLY A 433 -25.70 9.93 25.46
C GLY A 433 -25.81 9.81 23.94
N ASP A 434 -24.72 9.57 23.21
CA ASP A 434 -24.72 9.32 21.77
C ASP A 434 -25.31 7.94 21.43
N PRO A 435 -26.47 7.87 20.74
CA PRO A 435 -27.11 6.60 20.37
C PRO A 435 -26.32 5.81 19.31
N THR A 436 -25.33 6.43 18.67
CA THR A 436 -24.40 5.79 17.72
C THR A 436 -23.11 5.31 18.41
N GLY A 437 -22.90 5.69 19.67
CA GLY A 437 -21.76 5.27 20.49
C GLY A 437 -21.89 3.86 21.06
N ARG A 438 -20.80 3.38 21.67
CA ARG A 438 -20.74 2.09 22.38
C ARG A 438 -21.72 2.05 23.54
N CYS A 439 -22.52 0.98 23.63
CA CYS A 439 -23.35 0.73 24.82
C CYS A 439 -22.53 0.07 25.94
N ASP A 440 -23.03 0.14 27.17
CA ASP A 440 -22.34 -0.36 28.38
C ASP A 440 -22.30 -1.89 28.53
N PHE A 441 -22.50 -2.64 27.44
CA PHE A 441 -22.43 -4.09 27.49
C PHE A 441 -21.01 -4.58 27.81
N PHE A 442 -20.90 -5.38 28.86
CA PHE A 442 -19.67 -6.02 29.32
C PHE A 442 -19.95 -7.43 29.84
N GLN A 443 -19.17 -8.43 29.42
CA GLN A 443 -19.29 -9.80 29.92
C GLN A 443 -17.94 -10.52 29.94
N TRP A 444 -17.54 -11.07 31.08
CA TRP A 444 -16.34 -11.92 31.16
C TRP A 444 -16.50 -13.23 30.36
N VAL A 445 -15.44 -13.68 29.69
CA VAL A 445 -15.41 -15.04 29.13
C VAL A 445 -15.34 -16.03 30.29
N VAL A 446 -16.32 -16.92 30.38
CA VAL A 446 -16.32 -18.02 31.33
C VAL A 446 -15.54 -19.18 30.72
N PRO A 447 -14.44 -19.65 31.34
CA PRO A 447 -13.75 -20.85 30.87
C PRO A 447 -14.72 -22.04 30.90
N PRO A 448 -14.64 -22.99 29.94
CA PRO A 448 -15.42 -24.21 30.02
C PRO A 448 -15.12 -24.90 31.35
N SER A 449 -16.16 -25.12 32.15
CA SER A 449 -16.05 -25.83 33.43
C SER A 449 -15.39 -27.18 33.18
N LYS A 450 -14.23 -27.45 33.80
CA LYS A 450 -13.68 -28.81 33.84
C LYS A 450 -14.74 -29.68 34.48
N LYS A 451 -15.43 -30.52 33.70
CA LYS A 451 -16.26 -31.60 34.26
C LYS A 451 -15.34 -32.38 35.21
N ARG A 452 -15.63 -32.35 36.51
CA ARG A 452 -15.03 -33.28 37.46
C ARG A 452 -15.32 -34.67 36.92
N LYS A 453 -14.28 -35.43 36.55
CA LYS A 453 -14.42 -36.88 36.43
C LYS A 453 -14.91 -37.35 37.79
N ALA A 454 -16.12 -37.90 37.84
CA ALA A 454 -16.55 -38.69 38.98
C ALA A 454 -15.50 -39.79 39.17
N VAL A 455 -14.93 -39.85 40.37
CA VAL A 455 -14.23 -41.02 40.86
C VAL A 455 -15.29 -41.82 41.60
N ASP A 456 -15.29 -43.12 41.28
CA ASP A 456 -16.15 -44.22 41.70
C ASP A 456 -17.49 -44.40 40.96
#